data_AF-A0A1C5N004-F1
#
_entry.id   AF-A0A1C5N004-F1
#
_cell.length_a   1.000
_cell.length_b   1.000
_cell.length_c   1.000
_cell.angle_alpha   90.00
_cell.angle_beta   90.00
_cell.angle_gamma   90.00
#
_symmetry.space_group_name_H-M   'P 1'
#
loop_
_entity.id
_entity.type
_entity.pdbx_description
1 polymer ?
#
loop_
_entity_poly.entity_id
_entity_poly.type
_entity_poly.pdbx_seq_one_letter_code
_entity_poly.pdbx_strand_id
1 'polypeptide(L)' 'MRYFLAVNNKQLGICLRMLYAERIQGFVETVMNGKGRIEFHIGIAVDDELFEKLNRRYKILIS' A
#
# COMPACT_ATOMS: atom_id res chain seq x y z
N MET A 1 3.81 10.65 5.86
CA MET A 1 4.25 9.26 6.20
C MET A 1 4.32 8.44 4.93
N ARG A 2 5.26 7.48 4.86
CA ARG A 2 5.54 6.66 3.67
C ARG A 2 4.76 5.35 3.73
N TYR A 3 3.61 5.31 3.07
CA TYR A 3 2.81 4.09 2.97
C TYR A 3 1.96 4.09 1.69
N PHE A 4 1.56 2.90 1.26
CA PHE A 4 0.47 2.73 0.30
C PHE A 4 -0.85 2.74 1.07
N LEU A 5 -1.83 3.51 0.59
CA LEU A 5 -3.15 3.57 1.19
C LEU A 5 -4.09 2.61 0.46
N ALA A 6 -4.67 1.65 1.19
CA ALA A 6 -5.78 0.84 0.70
C ALA A 6 -7.04 1.12 1.52
N VAL A 7 -8.13 1.55 0.89
CA VAL A 7 -9.40 1.88 1.57
C VAL A 7 -10.39 0.71 1.62
N ASN A 8 -10.01 -0.45 1.07
CA ASN A 8 -10.81 -1.67 1.10
C ASN A 8 -9.93 -2.92 0.84
N ASN A 9 -10.51 -4.11 1.04
CA ASN A 9 -9.82 -5.39 0.88
C ASN A 9 -9.31 -5.65 -0.54
N LYS A 10 -10.01 -5.14 -1.57
CA LYS A 10 -9.57 -5.29 -2.98
C LYS A 10 -8.26 -4.54 -3.19
N GLN A 11 -8.19 -3.28 -2.76
CA GLN A 11 -7.00 -2.45 -2.86
C GLN A 11 -5.84 -3.01 -2.03
N LEU A 12 -6.13 -3.56 -0.84
CA LEU A 12 -5.13 -4.23 0.00
C LEU A 12 -4.54 -5.45 -0.74
N GLY A 13 -5.39 -6.32 -1.29
CA GLY A 13 -4.94 -7.49 -2.04
C GLY A 13 -4.12 -7.14 -3.28
N ILE A 14 -4.46 -6.05 -3.98
CA ILE A 14 -3.66 -5.53 -5.11
C ILE A 14 -2.28 -5.08 -4.62
N CYS A 15 -2.22 -4.34 -3.51
CA CYS A 15 -0.96 -3.86 -2.94
C CYS A 15 -0.04 -5.03 -2.57
N LEU A 16 -0.56 -6.00 -1.80
CA LEU A 16 0.21 -7.15 -1.33
C LEU A 16 0.75 -8.01 -2.49
N ARG A 17 -0.05 -8.25 -3.54
CA ARG A 17 0.40 -8.99 -4.73
C ARG A 17 1.48 -8.24 -5.50
N MET A 18 1.34 -6.91 -5.63
CA MET A 18 2.37 -6.09 -6.29
C MET A 18 3.69 -6.15 -5.52
N LEU A 19 3.66 -5.99 -4.20
CA LEU A 19 4.86 -6.08 -3.36
C LEU A 19 5.50 -7.48 -3.43
N TYR A 20 4.68 -8.53 -3.41
CA TYR A 20 5.15 -9.91 -3.53
C TYR A 20 5.87 -10.17 -4.87
N ALA A 21 5.35 -9.63 -5.98
CA ALA A 21 5.98 -9.75 -7.30
C ALA A 21 7.38 -9.12 -7.34
N GLU A 22 7.63 -8.11 -6.52
CA GLU A 22 8.92 -7.42 -6.37
C GLU A 22 9.78 -8.04 -5.26
N ARG A 23 9.33 -9.14 -4.64
CA ARG A 23 9.96 -9.81 -3.48
C ARG A 23 10.13 -8.90 -2.26
N ILE A 24 9.21 -7.95 -2.08
CA ILE A 24 9.19 -7.01 -0.97
C ILE A 24 8.14 -7.45 0.05
N GLN A 25 8.55 -7.65 1.29
CA GLN A 25 7.63 -7.86 2.40
C GLN A 25 7.23 -6.50 2.99
N GLY A 26 5.93 -6.21 3.00
CA GLY A 26 5.37 -5.03 3.66
C GLY A 26 4.82 -5.33 5.05
N PHE A 27 4.62 -4.27 5.81
CA PHE A 27 3.89 -4.26 7.08
C PHE A 27 2.56 -3.54 6.87
N VAL A 28 1.49 -4.07 7.47
CA VAL A 28 0.12 -3.55 7.30
C VAL A 28 -0.40 -3.07 8.64
N GLU A 29 -0.70 -1.77 8.73
CA GLU A 29 -1.46 -1.20 9.83
C GLU A 29 -2.93 -1.07 9.43
N THR A 30 -3.82 -1.49 10.32
CA THR A 30 -5.27 -1.25 10.18
C THR A 30 -5.62 -0.01 10.99
N VAL A 31 -6.16 1.00 10.32
CA VAL A 31 -6.42 2.32 10.90
C VAL A 31 -7.88 2.68 10.69
N MET A 32 -8.51 3.29 11.69
CA MET A 32 -9.82 3.92 11.53
C MET A 32 -9.61 5.39 11.16
N ASN A 33 -10.10 5.79 9.98
CA ASN A 33 -9.95 7.17 9.53
C ASN A 33 -10.97 8.11 10.20
N GLY A 34 -10.81 9.41 9.96
CA GLY A 34 -11.68 10.45 10.54
C GLY A 34 -13.17 10.36 10.15
N LYS A 35 -13.55 9.45 9.24
CA LYS A 35 -14.94 9.17 8.86
C LYS A 35 -15.47 7.86 9.47
N GLY A 36 -14.75 7.26 10.42
CA GLY A 36 -15.11 6.00 11.06
C GLY A 36 -14.99 4.80 10.13
N ARG A 37 -14.25 4.90 9.03
CA ARG A 37 -14.02 3.79 8.09
C ARG A 37 -12.66 3.16 8.33
N ILE A 38 -12.60 1.84 8.21
CA ILE A 38 -11.35 1.10 8.25
C ILE A 38 -10.59 1.34 6.93
N GLU A 39 -9.30 1.64 7.04
CA GLU A 39 -8.33 1.69 5.96
C GLU A 39 -7.04 1.00 6.38
N PHE A 40 -6.19 0.70 5.40
CA PHE A 40 -4.93 0.01 5.62
C PHE A 40 -3.78 0.89 5.15
N HIS A 41 -2.79 1.07 6.01
CA HIS A 41 -1.53 1.74 5.68
C HIS A 41 -0.46 0.67 5.52
N ILE A 42 0.05 0.51 4.30
CA ILE A 42 1.06 -0.51 3.99
C ILE A 42 2.44 0.15 3.90
N GLY A 43 3.32 -0.14 4.85
CA GLY A 43 4.72 0.33 4.87
C GLY A 43 5.68 -0.68 4.28
N ILE A 44 6.78 -0.20 3.67
CA ILE A 44 7.88 -1.03 3.15
C ILE A 44 9.24 -0.39 3.49
N ALA A 45 10.26 -1.24 3.70
CA ALA A 45 11.62 -0.79 4.00
C ALA A 45 12.49 -0.79 2.72
N VAL A 46 12.28 0.20 1.86
CA VAL A 46 13.04 0.39 0.61
C VAL A 46 13.48 1.85 0.45
N ASP A 47 14.38 2.11 -0.48
CA ASP A 47 14.86 3.45 -0.81
C ASP A 47 13.76 4.37 -1.40
N ASP A 48 14.13 5.62 -1.61
CA ASP A 48 13.16 6.63 -2.00
C ASP A 48 12.61 6.45 -3.40
N GLU A 49 13.50 6.10 -4.33
CA GLU A 49 13.21 5.93 -5.74
C GLU A 49 12.29 4.74 -6.00
N LEU A 50 12.60 3.58 -5.39
CA LEU A 50 11.83 2.37 -5.54
C LEU A 50 10.42 2.52 -4.97
N PHE A 51 10.28 3.13 -3.79
CA PHE A 51 8.95 3.38 -3.22
C PHE A 51 8.11 4.28 -4.14
N GLU A 52 8.66 5.36 -4.70
CA GLU A 52 7.89 6.25 -5.60
C GLU A 52 7.47 5.54 -6.89
N LYS A 53 8.35 4.71 -7.46
CA LYS A 53 8.03 3.86 -8.61
C LYS A 53 6.86 2.93 -8.30
N LEU A 54 6.91 2.24 -7.16
CA LEU A 54 5.86 1.32 -6.74
C LEU A 54 4.56 2.06 -6.40
N ASN A 55 4.64 3.25 -5.78
CA ASN A 55 3.47 4.05 -5.41
C ASN A 55 2.72 4.53 -6.66
N ARG A 56 3.44 4.97 -7.69
CA ARG A 56 2.84 5.30 -8.99
C ARG A 56 2.15 4.09 -9.62
N ARG A 57 2.84 2.93 -9.65
CA ARG A 57 2.27 1.69 -10.18
C ARG A 57 1.01 1.28 -9.41
N TYR A 58 1.05 1.35 -8.09
CA TYR A 58 -0.09 1.01 -7.25
C TYR A 58 -1.30 1.90 -7.53
N LYS A 59 -1.11 3.23 -7.62
CA LYS A 59 -2.17 4.19 -7.96
C LYS A 59 -2.85 3.88 -9.29
N ILE A 60 -2.09 3.44 -10.29
CA ILE A 60 -2.64 3.00 -11.59
C ILE A 60 -3.50 1.73 -11.42
N LEU A 61 -3.04 0.76 -10.62
CA LEU A 61 -3.75 -0.51 -10.41
C LEU A 61 -5.06 -0.38 -9.61
N ILE A 62 -5.20 0.67 -8.80
CA ILE A 62 -6.39 0.91 -7.98
C ILE A 62 -7.31 2.00 -8.52
N SER A 63 -6.93 2.63 -9.64
CA SER A 63 -7.74 3.64 -10.34
C SER A 63 -8.95 3.06 -11.04
#